data_AF-A0A1G7MTI3-F1
#
_entry.id   AF-A0A1G7MTI3-F1
#
_cell.length_a   1.000
_cell.length_b   1.000
_cell.length_c   1.000
_cell.angle_alpha   90.00
_cell.angle_beta   90.00
_cell.angle_gamma   90.00
#
_symmetry.space_group_name_H-M   'P 1'
#
loop_
_entity.id
_entity.type
_entity.pdbx_description
1 polymer ?
#
loop_
_entity_poly.entity_id
_entity_poly.type
_entity_poly.pdbx_seq_one_letter_code
_entity_poly.pdbx_strand_id
1 'polypeptide(L)'
;MFRTARPRRSAAAVLAVVAAVMAFSAPAAHAQTFTSAATGSHDVGGAILTKYRAHGGPAGRLGYPVTDELATPRVHGRFNAFQGGSIYWTPSTGAHAVWGKILQRWGGLGWEGGPLGFPTTDELTTPDRVGRFTLFQKGAIYWTPATGAHPVYGAIQQRWASLGWETGALGYPVTGEFAIPGGRAQDFQYGSIRWFPKTGTTVVGAPALGFAPPGTQVVTVAAPSATSTTATLTAWERVGSTWRIAVGPVTARIGSAGVGAASEGSTRTPAGTFRLTEAFGRAGNPGTVLPYRRVDGDDWWVSDVTSPRYNQYAQCAPGTCPFDERAGENLYAQGAVYDQAVVIDYNREGRRGAGSAFFLHIANGKATAGCVAIERRALEKLMRWLKPGAKPVIAMGVG
;
A
#
# COMPACT_ATOMS: atom_id res chain seq x y z
N MET A 1 32.07 19.79 47.61
CA MET A 1 32.58 19.82 46.23
C MET A 1 31.40 19.60 45.30
N PHE A 2 31.10 20.60 44.47
CA PHE A 2 29.91 20.71 43.63
C PHE A 2 29.80 19.58 42.60
N ARG A 3 28.59 19.04 42.38
CA ARG A 3 27.94 19.04 41.05
C ARG A 3 26.48 18.60 41.14
N THR A 4 25.64 19.61 40.93
CA THR A 4 24.19 19.61 40.76
C THR A 4 23.74 18.75 39.59
N ALA A 5 22.68 17.96 39.81
CA ALA A 5 21.94 17.25 38.79
C ALA A 5 21.34 18.21 37.75
N ARG A 6 21.56 17.95 36.46
CA ARG A 6 20.87 18.63 35.35
C ARG A 6 19.49 17.99 35.15
N PRO A 7 18.38 18.74 35.18
CA PRO A 7 17.10 18.22 34.71
C PRO A 7 17.11 18.09 33.19
N ARG A 8 16.68 16.92 32.69
CA ARG A 8 16.37 16.69 31.27
C ARG A 8 15.22 17.61 30.89
N ARG A 9 15.48 18.58 30.01
CA ARG A 9 14.46 19.46 29.43
C ARG A 9 13.53 18.62 28.54
N SER A 10 12.27 18.51 28.95
CA SER A 10 11.15 18.17 28.09
C SER A 10 11.05 19.24 26.99
N ALA A 11 11.26 18.87 25.73
CA ALA A 11 11.06 19.77 24.60
C ALA A 11 9.68 19.50 23.98
N ALA A 12 8.63 19.93 24.67
CA ALA A 12 7.39 20.34 24.03
C ALA A 12 7.51 21.86 23.86
N ALA A 13 7.83 22.32 22.64
CA ALA A 13 7.83 23.73 22.30
C ALA A 13 6.99 23.92 21.03
N VAL A 14 5.76 24.35 21.30
CA VAL A 14 4.87 25.10 20.42
C VAL A 14 5.68 26.20 19.72
N LEU A 15 5.64 26.24 18.39
CA LEU A 15 5.97 27.45 17.64
C LEU A 15 4.71 27.92 16.91
N ALA A 16 3.96 28.79 17.59
CA ALA A 16 2.98 29.65 16.95
C ALA A 16 3.75 30.70 16.17
N VAL A 17 3.81 30.56 14.84
CA VAL A 17 4.26 31.66 13.97
C VAL A 17 3.04 32.54 13.74
N VAL A 18 2.99 33.67 14.45
CA VAL A 18 2.10 34.79 14.10
C VAL A 18 2.67 35.40 12.82
N ALA A 19 2.13 35.00 11.67
CA ALA A 19 2.38 35.71 10.43
C ALA A 19 1.60 37.03 10.46
N ALA A 20 2.31 38.14 10.58
CA ALA A 20 1.73 39.46 10.36
C ALA A 20 1.21 39.54 8.92
N VAL A 21 -0.10 39.68 8.77
CA VAL A 21 -0.74 39.92 7.48
C VAL A 21 -0.46 41.37 7.08
N MET A 22 0.60 41.58 6.30
CA MET A 22 0.69 42.76 5.45
C MET A 22 -0.28 42.53 4.29
N ALA A 23 -1.47 43.12 4.38
CA ALA A 23 -2.44 43.14 3.29
C ALA A 23 -1.91 44.06 2.17
N PHE A 24 -1.09 43.52 1.28
CA PHE A 24 -0.96 44.10 -0.06
C PHE A 24 -2.23 43.76 -0.82
N SER A 25 -3.13 44.73 -0.93
CA SER A 25 -4.25 44.68 -1.87
C SER A 25 -3.68 44.67 -3.28
N ALA A 26 -3.47 43.49 -3.86
CA ALA A 26 -3.28 43.36 -5.30
C ALA A 26 -4.52 43.96 -5.99
N PRO A 27 -4.37 44.82 -7.01
CA PRO A 27 -5.52 45.33 -7.74
C PRO A 27 -6.30 44.13 -8.28
N ALA A 28 -7.62 44.13 -8.08
CA ALA A 28 -8.50 43.10 -8.62
C ALA A 28 -8.22 42.98 -10.13
N ALA A 29 -7.62 41.86 -10.54
CA ALA A 29 -7.40 41.61 -11.95
C ALA A 29 -8.79 41.55 -12.61
N HIS A 30 -9.08 42.55 -13.44
CA HIS A 30 -10.26 42.58 -14.28
C HIS A 30 -10.28 41.32 -15.14
N ALA A 31 -11.50 40.84 -15.48
CA ALA A 31 -11.65 39.69 -16.34
C ALA A 31 -10.86 39.85 -17.65
N GLN A 32 -10.20 38.79 -18.09
CA GLN A 32 -9.50 38.73 -19.36
C GLN A 32 -10.20 37.72 -20.26
N THR A 33 -10.51 38.14 -21.49
CA THR A 33 -11.02 37.26 -22.55
C THR A 33 -9.88 36.47 -23.19
N PHE A 34 -10.06 35.16 -23.31
CA PHE A 34 -9.17 34.27 -24.04
C PHE A 34 -9.92 33.65 -25.21
N THR A 35 -9.36 33.76 -26.42
CA THR A 35 -10.00 33.28 -27.65
C THR A 35 -9.18 32.17 -28.29
N SER A 36 -9.84 31.07 -28.66
CA SER A 36 -9.27 30.04 -29.54
C SER A 36 -10.30 29.56 -30.55
N ALA A 37 -9.84 29.04 -31.69
CA ALA A 37 -10.73 28.42 -32.68
C ALA A 37 -11.46 27.19 -32.12
N ALA A 38 -10.87 26.48 -31.16
CA ALA A 38 -11.41 25.23 -30.62
C ALA A 38 -12.46 25.45 -29.52
N THR A 39 -12.31 26.52 -28.72
CA THR A 39 -13.17 26.76 -27.54
C THR A 39 -14.02 28.01 -27.65
N GLY A 40 -13.74 28.92 -28.58
CA GLY A 40 -14.37 30.24 -28.65
C GLY A 40 -13.67 31.27 -27.74
N SER A 41 -14.39 32.35 -27.42
CA SER A 41 -13.93 33.42 -26.52
C SER A 41 -14.58 33.26 -25.16
N HIS A 42 -13.79 33.22 -24.08
CA HIS A 42 -14.30 33.13 -22.71
C HIS A 42 -13.52 34.01 -21.74
N ASP A 43 -14.22 34.56 -20.76
CA ASP A 43 -13.68 35.42 -19.73
C ASP A 43 -13.23 34.64 -18.49
N VAL A 44 -12.02 34.96 -18.03
CA VAL A 44 -11.45 34.44 -16.78
C VAL A 44 -11.06 35.63 -15.91
N GLY A 45 -11.60 35.71 -14.69
CA GLY A 45 -11.42 36.87 -13.81
C GLY A 45 -10.80 36.58 -12.45
N GLY A 46 -10.43 37.65 -11.75
CA GLY A 46 -10.08 37.63 -10.33
C GLY A 46 -9.05 36.58 -9.93
N ALA A 47 -9.32 35.88 -8.83
CA ALA A 47 -8.42 34.86 -8.28
C ALA A 47 -8.27 33.64 -9.21
N ILE A 48 -9.30 33.34 -10.01
CA ILE A 48 -9.25 32.25 -10.99
C ILE A 48 -8.24 32.60 -12.09
N LEU A 49 -8.26 33.83 -12.61
CA LEU A 49 -7.29 34.32 -13.60
C LEU A 49 -5.86 34.28 -13.06
N THR A 50 -5.65 34.72 -11.82
CA THR A 50 -4.34 34.64 -11.17
C THR A 50 -3.83 33.21 -11.10
N LYS A 51 -4.69 32.26 -10.70
CA LYS A 51 -4.33 30.83 -10.64
C LYS A 51 -4.07 30.26 -12.03
N TYR A 52 -4.90 30.60 -13.01
CA TYR A 52 -4.75 30.14 -14.40
C TYR A 52 -3.41 30.58 -15.01
N ARG A 53 -3.02 31.84 -14.81
CA ARG A 53 -1.71 32.36 -15.25
C ARG A 53 -0.55 31.68 -14.53
N ALA A 54 -0.68 31.39 -13.23
CA ALA A 54 0.35 30.65 -12.48
C ALA A 54 0.58 29.23 -13.02
N HIS A 55 -0.42 28.63 -13.68
CA HIS A 55 -0.33 27.35 -14.38
C HIS A 55 0.07 27.48 -15.87
N GLY A 56 0.54 28.66 -16.31
CA GLY A 56 1.02 28.89 -17.67
C GLY A 56 -0.06 29.35 -18.66
N GLY A 57 -1.29 29.64 -18.21
CA GLY A 57 -2.36 30.13 -19.07
C GLY A 57 -2.67 29.14 -20.22
N PRO A 58 -2.95 29.65 -21.44
CA PRO A 58 -3.30 28.78 -22.57
C PRO A 58 -2.21 27.80 -23.02
N ALA A 59 -0.94 28.12 -22.78
CA ALA A 59 0.20 27.23 -23.07
C ALA A 59 0.42 26.17 -21.97
N GLY A 60 -0.26 26.34 -20.82
CA GLY A 60 -0.20 25.44 -19.69
C GLY A 60 -1.08 24.20 -19.85
N ARG A 61 -1.04 23.33 -18.83
CA ARG A 61 -1.79 22.06 -18.82
C ARG A 61 -3.30 22.24 -18.92
N LEU A 62 -3.84 23.35 -18.41
CA LEU A 62 -5.27 23.61 -18.44
C LEU A 62 -5.76 23.92 -19.86
N GLY A 63 -4.91 24.42 -20.75
CA GLY A 63 -5.32 24.88 -22.08
C GLY A 63 -6.30 26.06 -22.01
N TYR A 64 -6.98 26.33 -23.12
CA TYR A 64 -7.93 27.45 -23.19
C TYR A 64 -9.18 27.21 -22.32
N PRO A 65 -9.79 28.28 -21.78
CA PRO A 65 -11.09 28.18 -21.12
C PRO A 65 -12.17 27.72 -22.10
N VAL A 66 -13.13 26.95 -21.57
CA VAL A 66 -14.32 26.46 -22.29
C VAL A 66 -15.63 27.05 -21.73
N THR A 67 -15.54 27.79 -20.62
CA THR A 67 -16.63 28.59 -20.06
C THR A 67 -16.10 29.94 -19.60
N ASP A 68 -16.98 30.93 -19.57
CA ASP A 68 -16.83 32.11 -18.72
C ASP A 68 -16.76 31.70 -17.24
N GLU A 69 -16.52 32.67 -16.35
CA GLU A 69 -16.62 32.45 -14.91
C GLU A 69 -18.09 32.23 -14.51
N LEU A 70 -18.39 31.02 -14.04
CA LEU A 70 -19.74 30.61 -13.65
C LEU A 70 -19.86 30.49 -12.13
N ALA A 71 -21.06 30.74 -11.62
CA ALA A 71 -21.40 30.39 -10.24
C ALA A 71 -21.62 28.88 -10.10
N THR A 72 -21.16 28.30 -8.99
CA THR A 72 -21.44 26.89 -8.69
C THR A 72 -22.92 26.70 -8.29
N PRO A 73 -23.63 25.66 -8.77
CA PRO A 73 -25.10 25.61 -8.66
C PRO A 73 -25.68 25.39 -7.25
N ARG A 74 -24.98 24.67 -6.37
CA ARG A 74 -25.54 24.19 -5.07
C ARG A 74 -24.91 24.81 -3.84
N VAL A 75 -23.70 25.33 -3.97
CA VAL A 75 -22.92 25.91 -2.88
C VAL A 75 -22.25 27.17 -3.41
N HIS A 76 -22.01 28.16 -2.54
CA HIS A 76 -21.49 29.45 -2.99
C HIS A 76 -20.02 29.37 -3.39
N GLY A 77 -19.76 29.50 -4.68
CA GLY A 77 -18.43 29.52 -5.27
C GLY A 77 -18.47 30.00 -6.73
N ARG A 78 -17.29 30.04 -7.33
CA ARG A 78 -17.08 30.39 -8.74
C ARG A 78 -16.16 29.36 -9.38
N PHE A 79 -16.32 29.12 -10.68
CA PHE A 79 -15.41 28.26 -11.41
C PHE A 79 -15.32 28.65 -12.89
N ASN A 80 -14.19 28.33 -13.50
CA ASN A 80 -14.06 28.21 -14.95
C ASN A 80 -13.69 26.76 -15.29
N ALA A 81 -14.29 26.22 -16.34
CA ALA A 81 -13.81 25.01 -16.97
C ALA A 81 -12.81 25.35 -18.09
N PHE A 82 -11.82 24.49 -18.27
CA PHE A 82 -10.78 24.56 -19.28
C PHE A 82 -10.67 23.22 -20.00
N GLN A 83 -10.02 23.19 -21.16
CA GLN A 83 -9.83 21.96 -21.94
C GLN A 83 -9.23 20.81 -21.12
N GLY A 84 -8.25 21.12 -20.26
CA GLY A 84 -7.51 20.16 -19.45
C GLY A 84 -7.97 20.01 -18.00
N GLY A 85 -8.96 20.77 -17.54
CA GLY A 85 -9.37 20.75 -16.14
C GLY A 85 -10.33 21.85 -15.74
N SER A 86 -10.37 22.19 -14.46
CA SER A 86 -11.20 23.28 -13.96
C SER A 86 -10.51 23.99 -12.80
N ILE A 87 -10.75 25.28 -12.64
CA ILE A 87 -10.33 26.03 -11.46
C ILE A 87 -11.58 26.46 -10.71
N TYR A 88 -11.64 26.10 -9.42
CA TYR A 88 -12.72 26.45 -8.51
C TYR A 88 -12.23 27.44 -7.46
N TRP A 89 -13.08 28.37 -7.05
CA TRP A 89 -12.78 29.38 -6.05
C TRP A 89 -13.92 29.56 -5.05
N THR A 90 -13.55 29.73 -3.79
CA THR A 90 -14.40 30.32 -2.75
C THR A 90 -13.57 31.29 -1.91
N PRO A 91 -14.20 32.23 -1.17
CA PRO A 91 -13.47 33.07 -0.22
C PRO A 91 -12.69 32.28 0.83
N SER A 92 -13.19 31.12 1.25
CA SER A 92 -12.59 30.30 2.31
C SER A 92 -11.43 29.40 1.84
N THR A 93 -11.46 28.98 0.57
CA THR A 93 -10.46 28.03 0.04
C THR A 93 -9.44 28.73 -0.84
N GLY A 94 -9.78 29.86 -1.46
CA GLY A 94 -9.02 30.39 -2.60
C GLY A 94 -9.26 29.61 -3.88
N ALA A 95 -8.54 29.98 -4.95
CA ALA A 95 -8.67 29.36 -6.27
C ALA A 95 -7.73 28.15 -6.36
N HIS A 96 -8.24 27.00 -6.81
CA HIS A 96 -7.45 25.78 -6.97
C HIS A 96 -7.83 25.04 -8.25
N ALA A 97 -6.81 24.53 -8.93
CA ALA A 97 -6.93 23.77 -10.15
C ALA A 97 -7.07 22.27 -9.87
N VAL A 98 -8.04 21.63 -10.52
CA VAL A 98 -8.27 20.18 -10.46
C VAL A 98 -8.36 19.67 -11.89
N TRP A 99 -7.71 18.55 -12.20
CA TRP A 99 -7.64 18.01 -13.56
C TRP A 99 -7.55 16.48 -13.59
N GLY A 100 -7.56 15.93 -14.81
CA GLY A 100 -7.27 14.52 -15.08
C GLY A 100 -8.17 13.53 -14.33
N LYS A 101 -7.57 12.43 -13.86
CA LYS A 101 -8.29 11.33 -13.18
C LYS A 101 -8.91 11.75 -11.85
N ILE A 102 -8.29 12.71 -11.14
CA ILE A 102 -8.84 13.25 -9.90
C ILE A 102 -10.11 14.07 -10.19
N LEU A 103 -10.08 14.97 -11.19
CA LEU A 103 -11.27 15.73 -11.60
C LEU A 103 -12.40 14.80 -12.04
N GLN A 104 -12.08 13.77 -12.87
CA GLN A 104 -13.07 12.78 -13.31
C GLN A 104 -13.72 12.07 -12.13
N ARG A 105 -12.92 11.65 -11.13
CA ARG A 105 -13.46 10.98 -9.94
C ARG A 105 -14.31 11.92 -9.09
N TRP A 106 -13.84 13.14 -8.86
CA TRP A 106 -14.58 14.15 -8.10
C TRP A 106 -15.92 14.49 -8.75
N GLY A 107 -15.95 14.60 -10.08
CA GLY A 107 -17.19 14.81 -10.83
C GLY A 107 -18.20 13.66 -10.67
N GLY A 108 -17.71 12.41 -10.69
CA GLY A 108 -18.54 11.25 -10.37
C GLY A 108 -19.08 11.20 -8.93
N LEU A 109 -18.62 12.09 -8.05
CA LEU A 109 -19.12 12.25 -6.68
C LEU A 109 -20.01 13.50 -6.52
N GLY A 110 -20.31 14.22 -7.60
CA GLY A 110 -21.12 15.44 -7.58
C GLY A 110 -20.33 16.73 -7.31
N TRP A 111 -19.03 16.74 -7.62
CA TRP A 111 -18.14 17.91 -7.47
C TRP A 111 -18.23 18.57 -6.09
N GLU A 112 -18.34 19.91 -6.04
CA GLU A 112 -18.38 20.73 -4.83
C GLU A 112 -19.67 20.51 -4.01
N GLY A 113 -20.73 20.05 -4.67
CA GLY A 113 -21.97 19.63 -4.02
C GLY A 113 -21.90 18.21 -3.43
N GLY A 114 -20.81 17.49 -3.67
CA GLY A 114 -20.55 16.14 -3.20
C GLY A 114 -19.99 16.06 -1.78
N PRO A 115 -19.59 14.86 -1.32
CA PRO A 115 -19.11 14.63 0.04
C PRO A 115 -17.79 15.35 0.38
N LEU A 116 -17.00 15.73 -0.64
CA LEU A 116 -15.68 16.32 -0.45
C LEU A 116 -15.68 17.85 -0.34
N GLY A 117 -16.67 18.54 -0.92
CA GLY A 117 -16.70 20.00 -1.01
C GLY A 117 -15.69 20.55 -2.03
N PHE A 118 -15.28 21.81 -1.85
CA PHE A 118 -14.33 22.49 -2.73
C PHE A 118 -12.88 22.01 -2.54
N PRO A 119 -12.03 22.08 -3.57
CA PRO A 119 -10.60 21.84 -3.44
C PRO A 119 -9.95 22.90 -2.55
N THR A 120 -8.95 22.48 -1.76
CA THR A 120 -8.12 23.34 -0.89
C THR A 120 -6.66 23.37 -1.32
N THR A 121 -6.28 22.55 -2.29
CA THR A 121 -4.97 22.56 -2.94
C THR A 121 -5.15 22.34 -4.44
N ASP A 122 -4.13 22.70 -5.23
CA ASP A 122 -3.93 22.11 -6.56
C ASP A 122 -3.57 20.61 -6.41
N GLU A 123 -3.38 19.89 -7.52
CA GLU A 123 -2.84 18.52 -7.49
C GLU A 123 -1.38 18.51 -7.00
N LEU A 124 -1.11 17.73 -5.96
CA LEU A 124 0.19 17.53 -5.34
C LEU A 124 0.74 16.13 -5.64
N THR A 125 2.05 15.96 -5.50
CA THR A 125 2.71 14.64 -5.55
C THR A 125 2.79 14.08 -4.15
N THR A 126 2.53 12.78 -4.00
CA THR A 126 2.67 12.11 -2.70
C THR A 126 4.13 12.06 -2.22
N PRO A 127 4.38 12.02 -0.90
CA PRO A 127 5.73 11.93 -0.32
C PRO A 127 6.60 10.80 -0.87
N ASP A 128 6.02 9.63 -1.16
CA ASP A 128 6.72 8.47 -1.75
C ASP A 128 7.01 8.61 -3.26
N ARG A 129 6.49 9.67 -3.90
CA ARG A 129 6.57 9.97 -5.33
C ARG A 129 5.88 8.97 -6.26
N VAL A 130 5.02 8.09 -5.73
CA VAL A 130 4.28 7.09 -6.53
C VAL A 130 2.98 7.66 -7.08
N GLY A 131 2.28 8.48 -6.29
CA GLY A 131 0.95 8.95 -6.58
C GLY A 131 0.80 10.46 -6.69
N ARG A 132 -0.44 10.87 -6.91
CA ARG A 132 -0.91 12.26 -6.90
C ARG A 132 -2.11 12.37 -5.98
N PHE A 133 -2.32 13.54 -5.38
CA PHE A 133 -3.51 13.78 -4.58
C PHE A 133 -3.96 15.24 -4.64
N THR A 134 -5.23 15.46 -4.40
CA THR A 134 -5.80 16.79 -4.17
C THR A 134 -6.54 16.76 -2.84
N LEU A 135 -6.31 17.77 -2.01
CA LEU A 135 -7.08 17.98 -0.79
C LEU A 135 -8.35 18.77 -1.09
N PHE A 136 -9.41 18.40 -0.40
CA PHE A 136 -10.71 19.04 -0.44
C PHE A 136 -11.13 19.38 0.99
N GLN A 137 -12.13 20.26 1.13
CA GLN A 137 -12.61 20.73 2.44
C GLN A 137 -12.90 19.60 3.44
N LYS A 138 -13.39 18.45 2.97
CA LYS A 138 -13.84 17.34 3.82
C LYS A 138 -13.07 16.03 3.60
N GLY A 139 -12.00 16.04 2.81
CA GLY A 139 -11.25 14.83 2.51
C GLY A 139 -10.20 15.02 1.43
N ALA A 140 -9.84 13.95 0.74
CA ALA A 140 -8.88 13.96 -0.35
C ALA A 140 -9.30 12.98 -1.44
N ILE A 141 -8.76 13.17 -2.64
CA ILE A 141 -8.72 12.12 -3.66
C ILE A 141 -7.26 11.81 -3.94
N TYR A 142 -6.91 10.53 -3.83
CA TYR A 142 -5.59 10.00 -4.17
C TYR A 142 -5.67 9.23 -5.47
N TRP A 143 -4.64 9.33 -6.30
CA TRP A 143 -4.50 8.60 -7.55
C TRP A 143 -3.11 7.96 -7.66
N THR A 144 -3.06 6.71 -8.10
CA THR A 144 -1.85 6.06 -8.59
C THR A 144 -2.13 5.37 -9.93
N PRO A 145 -1.10 5.03 -10.72
CA PRO A 145 -1.27 4.18 -11.90
C PRO A 145 -1.86 2.79 -11.58
N ALA A 146 -1.56 2.24 -10.40
CA ALA A 146 -1.97 0.89 -10.00
C ALA A 146 -3.42 0.85 -9.49
N THR A 147 -3.84 1.85 -8.71
CA THR A 147 -5.12 1.82 -8.00
C THR A 147 -6.19 2.68 -8.66
N GLY A 148 -5.82 3.67 -9.47
CA GLY A 148 -6.76 4.68 -9.97
C GLY A 148 -7.09 5.74 -8.91
N ALA A 149 -8.09 6.59 -9.20
CA ALA A 149 -8.43 7.74 -8.34
C ALA A 149 -9.54 7.39 -7.35
N HIS A 150 -9.27 7.52 -6.05
CA HIS A 150 -10.19 7.14 -4.97
C HIS A 150 -10.33 8.23 -3.90
N PRO A 151 -11.57 8.55 -3.48
CA PRO A 151 -11.82 9.50 -2.40
C PRO A 151 -11.58 8.86 -1.04
N VAL A 152 -11.05 9.62 -0.09
CA VAL A 152 -10.92 9.24 1.32
C VAL A 152 -11.31 10.43 2.19
N TYR A 153 -12.26 10.25 3.10
CA TYR A 153 -12.83 11.34 3.90
C TYR A 153 -13.31 10.86 5.29
N GLY A 154 -13.74 11.80 6.12
CA GLY A 154 -14.40 11.51 7.39
C GLY A 154 -13.58 10.66 8.38
N ALA A 155 -14.28 9.81 9.14
CA ALA A 155 -13.66 8.99 10.18
C ALA A 155 -12.67 7.96 9.63
N ILE A 156 -12.90 7.44 8.42
CA ILE A 156 -11.99 6.51 7.77
C ILE A 156 -10.67 7.20 7.42
N GLN A 157 -10.71 8.41 6.84
CA GLN A 157 -9.52 9.21 6.57
C GLN A 157 -8.75 9.50 7.86
N GLN A 158 -9.42 9.94 8.92
CA GLN A 158 -8.78 10.24 10.21
C GLN A 158 -8.06 9.01 10.77
N ARG A 159 -8.68 7.83 10.64
CA ARG A 159 -8.04 6.57 11.05
C ARG A 159 -6.84 6.23 10.16
N TRP A 160 -6.96 6.33 8.84
CA TRP A 160 -5.87 6.07 7.91
C TRP A 160 -4.69 7.03 8.11
N ALA A 161 -4.96 8.31 8.34
CA ALA A 161 -3.99 9.33 8.71
C ALA A 161 -3.20 8.95 9.97
N SER A 162 -3.89 8.47 11.01
CA SER A 162 -3.24 8.00 12.25
C SER A 162 -2.33 6.78 12.06
N LEU A 163 -2.44 6.10 10.91
CA LEU A 163 -1.66 4.92 10.54
C LEU A 163 -0.55 5.22 9.52
N GLY A 164 -0.30 6.50 9.22
CA GLY A 164 0.80 6.94 8.35
C GLY A 164 0.40 7.23 6.90
N TRP A 165 -0.88 7.39 6.60
CA TRP A 165 -1.38 7.71 5.26
C TRP A 165 -0.93 6.69 4.21
N GLU A 166 -0.61 7.13 2.98
CA GLU A 166 -0.19 6.26 1.87
C GLU A 166 1.16 5.58 2.10
N THR A 167 2.04 6.18 2.92
CA THR A 167 3.29 5.56 3.37
C THR A 167 3.09 4.57 4.52
N GLY A 168 1.88 4.56 5.08
CA GLY A 168 1.48 3.72 6.19
C GLY A 168 1.21 2.28 5.79
N ALA A 169 0.92 1.47 6.80
CA ALA A 169 0.77 0.03 6.64
C ALA A 169 -0.42 -0.42 5.78
N LEU A 170 -1.37 0.48 5.49
CA LEU A 170 -2.51 0.20 4.63
C LEU A 170 -2.25 0.55 3.16
N GLY A 171 -1.25 1.39 2.86
CA GLY A 171 -0.99 1.88 1.52
C GLY A 171 -2.08 2.83 1.00
N TYR A 172 -2.20 2.91 -0.33
CA TYR A 172 -3.17 3.77 -1.00
C TYR A 172 -4.60 3.23 -0.95
N PRO A 173 -5.63 4.09 -1.02
CA PRO A 173 -7.00 3.65 -1.22
C PRO A 173 -7.16 2.96 -2.59
N VAL A 174 -7.91 1.86 -2.61
CA VAL A 174 -8.25 1.08 -3.83
C VAL A 174 -9.75 1.11 -4.14
N THR A 175 -10.56 1.58 -3.19
CA THR A 175 -11.99 1.87 -3.37
C THR A 175 -12.33 3.23 -2.77
N GLY A 176 -13.48 3.81 -3.14
CA GLY A 176 -14.13 4.81 -2.30
C GLY A 176 -14.93 4.14 -1.18
N GLU A 177 -15.41 4.90 -0.20
CA GLU A 177 -16.23 4.33 0.87
C GLU A 177 -17.51 3.64 0.36
N PHE A 178 -17.74 2.38 0.73
CA PHE A 178 -18.92 1.60 0.39
C PHE A 178 -19.68 1.14 1.65
N ALA A 179 -20.96 0.79 1.48
CA ALA A 179 -21.81 0.36 2.57
C ALA A 179 -21.50 -1.07 3.03
N ILE A 180 -21.54 -1.31 4.34
CA ILE A 180 -21.48 -2.64 4.95
C ILE A 180 -22.59 -2.76 6.02
N PRO A 181 -22.97 -3.97 6.46
CA PRO A 181 -23.91 -4.11 7.58
C PRO A 181 -23.44 -3.33 8.81
N GLY A 182 -24.28 -2.38 9.26
CA GLY A 182 -24.02 -1.54 10.43
C GLY A 182 -23.05 -0.38 10.21
N GLY A 183 -22.50 -0.16 9.01
CA GLY A 183 -21.51 0.89 8.80
C GLY A 183 -21.06 1.13 7.36
N ARG A 184 -19.86 1.69 7.22
CA ARG A 184 -19.17 1.88 5.94
C ARG A 184 -17.79 1.25 5.98
N ALA A 185 -17.23 0.92 4.83
CA ALA A 185 -15.87 0.42 4.71
C ALA A 185 -15.15 1.08 3.54
N GLN A 186 -13.84 1.08 3.60
CA GLN A 186 -12.97 1.44 2.50
C GLN A 186 -11.80 0.46 2.47
N ASP A 187 -11.45 0.04 1.26
CA ASP A 187 -10.31 -0.83 1.03
C ASP A 187 -9.10 -0.01 0.60
N PHE A 188 -7.95 -0.43 1.09
CA PHE A 188 -6.62 0.06 0.79
C PHE A 188 -5.78 -1.10 0.25
N GLN A 189 -4.64 -0.81 -0.38
CA GLN A 189 -3.76 -1.83 -0.98
C GLN A 189 -3.47 -3.01 -0.03
N TYR A 190 -3.23 -2.69 1.24
CA TYR A 190 -2.78 -3.66 2.23
C TYR A 190 -3.75 -3.83 3.39
N GLY A 191 -5.00 -3.41 3.27
CA GLY A 191 -5.98 -3.57 4.34
C GLY A 191 -7.31 -2.89 4.09
N SER A 192 -8.15 -2.84 5.11
CA SER A 192 -9.41 -2.11 5.06
C SER A 192 -9.62 -1.32 6.34
N ILE A 193 -10.44 -0.27 6.27
CA ILE A 193 -10.96 0.41 7.46
C ILE A 193 -12.48 0.37 7.38
N ARG A 194 -13.10 -0.10 8.46
CA ARG A 194 -14.55 -0.10 8.66
C ARG A 194 -14.92 0.95 9.69
N TRP A 195 -15.98 1.70 9.45
CA TRP A 195 -16.53 2.70 10.35
C TRP A 195 -17.97 2.38 10.70
N PHE A 196 -18.28 2.39 12.00
CA PHE A 196 -19.61 2.10 12.53
C PHE A 196 -20.21 3.38 13.13
N PRO A 197 -21.16 4.06 12.46
CA PRO A 197 -21.68 5.35 12.89
C PRO A 197 -22.35 5.31 14.27
N LYS A 198 -23.02 4.20 14.62
CA LYS A 198 -23.73 4.06 15.90
C LYS A 198 -22.81 4.17 17.11
N THR A 199 -21.57 3.71 16.97
CA THR A 199 -20.56 3.70 18.04
C THR A 199 -19.46 4.74 17.81
N GLY A 200 -19.40 5.34 16.62
CA GLY A 200 -18.30 6.21 16.18
C GLY A 200 -16.97 5.49 15.98
N THR A 201 -16.95 4.14 16.05
CA THR A 201 -15.69 3.38 16.06
C THR A 201 -15.19 3.07 14.66
N THR A 202 -13.87 3.11 14.48
CA THR A 202 -13.19 2.57 13.30
C THR A 202 -12.43 1.28 13.64
N VAL A 203 -12.46 0.32 12.73
CA VAL A 203 -11.81 -0.99 12.85
C VAL A 203 -10.93 -1.22 11.64
N VAL A 204 -9.66 -1.56 11.87
CA VAL A 204 -8.74 -1.96 10.80
C VAL A 204 -8.92 -3.45 10.52
N GLY A 205 -9.13 -3.77 9.25
CA GLY A 205 -9.13 -5.14 8.73
C GLY A 205 -7.84 -5.43 7.98
N ALA A 206 -7.45 -6.71 7.96
CA ALA A 206 -6.52 -7.22 6.96
C ALA A 206 -7.07 -6.93 5.53
N PRO A 207 -6.26 -7.07 4.46
CA PRO A 207 -6.73 -6.95 3.09
C PRO A 207 -7.98 -7.80 2.88
N ALA A 208 -8.82 -7.45 1.90
CA ALA A 208 -9.86 -8.35 1.43
C ALA A 208 -9.18 -9.57 0.81
N LEU A 209 -8.82 -10.54 1.64
CA LEU A 209 -8.08 -11.73 1.25
C LEU A 209 -8.87 -12.63 0.28
N GLY A 210 -10.16 -12.33 0.05
CA GLY A 210 -11.07 -13.22 -0.66
C GLY A 210 -11.40 -14.50 0.11
N PHE A 211 -10.83 -14.71 1.29
CA PHE A 211 -11.10 -15.85 2.18
C PHE A 211 -11.10 -15.41 3.64
N ALA A 212 -11.83 -16.15 4.49
CA ALA A 212 -11.77 -15.99 5.93
C ALA A 212 -10.55 -16.76 6.46
N PRO A 213 -9.56 -16.11 7.11
CA PRO A 213 -8.39 -16.81 7.59
C PRO A 213 -8.77 -17.84 8.65
N PRO A 214 -8.15 -19.04 8.61
CA PRO A 214 -8.51 -20.16 9.48
C PRO A 214 -8.17 -19.91 10.96
N GLY A 215 -7.39 -18.87 11.25
CA GLY A 215 -6.95 -18.51 12.58
C GLY A 215 -6.83 -17.01 12.79
N THR A 216 -5.95 -16.61 13.71
CA THR A 216 -5.77 -15.22 14.13
C THR A 216 -4.48 -14.59 13.61
N GLN A 217 -3.64 -15.32 12.87
CA GLN A 217 -2.40 -14.80 12.30
C GLN A 217 -2.41 -14.88 10.78
N VAL A 218 -2.16 -13.75 10.12
CA VAL A 218 -2.04 -13.66 8.66
C VAL A 218 -0.79 -12.87 8.32
N VAL A 219 0.00 -13.35 7.37
CA VAL A 219 1.05 -12.60 6.71
C VAL A 219 0.56 -12.25 5.31
N THR A 220 0.63 -10.99 4.90
CA THR A 220 0.25 -10.55 3.55
C THR A 220 1.52 -10.15 2.80
N VAL A 221 1.66 -10.60 1.56
CA VAL A 221 2.72 -10.21 0.63
C VAL A 221 2.05 -9.63 -0.61
N ALA A 222 2.01 -8.31 -0.67
CA ALA A 222 1.28 -7.57 -1.69
C ALA A 222 2.26 -6.93 -2.68
N ALA A 223 2.23 -7.42 -3.91
CA ALA A 223 3.03 -6.92 -5.02
C ALA A 223 2.28 -5.79 -5.74
N PRO A 224 2.92 -4.65 -6.08
CA PRO A 224 2.27 -3.56 -6.82
C PRO A 224 1.75 -3.98 -8.20
N SER A 225 2.34 -5.00 -8.81
CA SER A 225 1.90 -5.59 -10.09
C SER A 225 2.28 -7.06 -10.16
N ALA A 226 1.67 -7.80 -11.09
CA ALA A 226 1.99 -9.20 -11.35
C ALA A 226 3.45 -9.43 -11.80
N THR A 227 4.15 -8.40 -12.25
CA THR A 227 5.54 -8.44 -12.72
C THR A 227 6.54 -7.82 -11.75
N SER A 228 6.09 -7.31 -10.60
CA SER A 228 6.96 -6.68 -9.62
C SER A 228 7.88 -7.72 -8.97
N THR A 229 9.16 -7.39 -8.80
CA THR A 229 10.14 -8.24 -8.08
C THR A 229 10.28 -7.85 -6.60
N THR A 230 9.49 -6.87 -6.17
CA THR A 230 9.38 -6.42 -4.80
C THR A 230 7.91 -6.40 -4.39
N ALA A 231 7.66 -6.62 -3.11
CA ALA A 231 6.34 -6.60 -2.51
C ALA A 231 6.42 -5.99 -1.10
N THR A 232 5.26 -5.70 -0.52
CA THR A 232 5.14 -5.29 0.88
C THR A 232 4.69 -6.49 1.70
N LEU A 233 5.49 -6.88 2.70
CA LEU A 233 5.12 -7.89 3.69
C LEU A 233 4.63 -7.23 4.98
N THR A 234 3.44 -7.62 5.42
CA THR A 234 2.86 -7.18 6.70
C THR A 234 2.26 -8.40 7.42
N ALA A 235 2.54 -8.52 8.72
CA ALA A 235 1.97 -9.55 9.58
C ALA A 235 0.87 -8.96 10.46
N TRP A 236 -0.27 -9.65 10.52
CA TRP A 236 -1.51 -9.23 11.13
C TRP A 236 -1.95 -10.23 12.20
N GLU A 237 -2.32 -9.72 13.37
CA GLU A 237 -2.92 -10.49 14.45
C GLU A 237 -4.35 -10.02 14.70
N ARG A 238 -5.30 -10.95 14.72
CA ARG A 238 -6.69 -10.68 15.08
C ARG A 238 -6.87 -10.76 16.59
N VAL A 239 -7.26 -9.65 17.20
CA VAL A 239 -7.67 -9.56 18.61
C VAL A 239 -9.14 -9.17 18.66
N GLY A 240 -10.00 -10.10 19.09
CA GLY A 240 -11.45 -9.94 18.96
C GLY A 240 -11.86 -9.83 17.50
N SER A 241 -12.53 -8.74 17.13
CA SER A 241 -12.94 -8.44 15.74
C SER A 241 -11.93 -7.57 14.98
N THR A 242 -10.85 -7.13 15.61
CA THR A 242 -9.91 -6.15 15.04
C THR A 242 -8.61 -6.80 14.63
N TRP A 243 -8.12 -6.50 13.42
CA TRP A 243 -6.78 -6.87 13.00
C TRP A 243 -5.78 -5.77 13.42
N ARG A 244 -4.65 -6.19 13.95
CA ARG A 244 -3.53 -5.34 14.36
C ARG A 244 -2.28 -5.78 13.65
N ILE A 245 -1.42 -4.83 13.32
CA ILE A 245 -0.12 -5.14 12.71
C ILE A 245 0.82 -5.61 13.81
N ALA A 246 1.43 -6.77 13.62
CA ALA A 246 2.44 -7.35 14.52
C ALA A 246 3.87 -7.10 14.00
N VAL A 247 4.08 -7.23 12.68
CA VAL A 247 5.36 -7.02 11.99
C VAL A 247 5.10 -6.31 10.67
N GLY A 248 6.00 -5.41 10.27
CA GLY A 248 5.90 -4.68 9.02
C GLY A 248 5.15 -3.34 9.11
N PRO A 249 4.87 -2.70 7.97
CA PRO A 249 5.23 -3.15 6.62
C PRO A 249 6.75 -3.21 6.43
N VAL A 250 7.24 -4.23 5.73
CA VAL A 250 8.65 -4.33 5.29
C VAL A 250 8.71 -4.68 3.81
N THR A 251 9.75 -4.20 3.12
CA THR A 251 10.02 -4.62 1.75
C THR A 251 10.37 -6.10 1.72
N ALA A 252 9.68 -6.84 0.85
CA ALA A 252 9.98 -8.21 0.49
C ALA A 252 10.50 -8.29 -0.95
N ARG A 253 11.44 -9.20 -1.18
CA ARG A 253 11.83 -9.68 -2.50
C ARG A 253 10.97 -10.90 -2.84
N ILE A 254 10.45 -10.91 -4.06
CA ILE A 254 9.63 -12.01 -4.59
C ILE A 254 10.23 -12.50 -5.89
N GLY A 255 9.56 -13.48 -6.52
CA GLY A 255 10.00 -14.13 -7.74
C GLY A 255 10.45 -13.17 -8.84
N SER A 256 11.50 -13.53 -9.57
CA SER A 256 12.02 -12.71 -10.67
C SER A 256 11.03 -12.54 -11.83
N ALA A 257 10.06 -13.45 -11.96
CA ALA A 257 8.94 -13.34 -12.90
C ALA A 257 7.67 -12.73 -12.26
N GLY A 258 7.77 -12.23 -11.02
CA GLY A 258 6.70 -11.61 -10.25
C GLY A 258 5.82 -12.61 -9.48
N VAL A 259 4.53 -12.31 -9.36
CA VAL A 259 3.55 -13.10 -8.59
C VAL A 259 2.44 -13.63 -9.49
N GLY A 260 2.06 -14.90 -9.33
CA GLY A 260 1.04 -15.53 -10.18
C GLY A 260 0.99 -17.05 -10.04
N ALA A 261 0.51 -17.75 -11.07
CA ALA A 261 0.57 -19.21 -11.11
C ALA A 261 2.03 -19.68 -11.15
N ALA A 262 2.38 -20.61 -10.25
CA ALA A 262 3.72 -21.20 -10.15
C ALA A 262 3.79 -22.56 -10.87
N SER A 263 5.01 -22.95 -11.22
CA SER A 263 5.38 -24.26 -11.76
C SER A 263 6.87 -24.49 -11.54
N GLU A 264 7.35 -25.73 -11.71
CA GLU A 264 8.80 -26.02 -11.64
C GLU A 264 9.65 -25.27 -12.68
N GLY A 265 9.03 -24.82 -13.77
CA GLY A 265 9.69 -24.02 -14.80
C GLY A 265 9.55 -22.51 -14.61
N SER A 266 8.94 -22.05 -13.51
CA SER A 266 8.61 -20.64 -13.30
C SER A 266 9.27 -20.08 -12.06
N THR A 267 9.87 -18.89 -12.18
CA THR A 267 10.38 -18.13 -11.04
C THR A 267 9.34 -17.17 -10.45
N ARG A 268 8.06 -17.53 -10.53
CA ARG A 268 6.97 -16.75 -9.93
C ARG A 268 6.75 -17.15 -8.48
N THR A 269 6.49 -16.16 -7.64
CA THR A 269 5.91 -16.41 -6.32
C THR A 269 4.45 -16.85 -6.50
N PRO A 270 4.01 -17.97 -5.90
CA PRO A 270 2.65 -18.44 -6.10
C PRO A 270 1.62 -17.46 -5.53
N ALA A 271 0.68 -17.03 -6.35
CA ALA A 271 -0.46 -16.26 -5.89
C ALA A 271 -1.44 -17.19 -5.16
N GLY A 272 -1.91 -16.78 -3.99
CA GLY A 272 -2.85 -17.57 -3.19
C GLY A 272 -2.59 -17.46 -1.70
N THR A 273 -3.12 -18.41 -0.94
CA THR A 273 -2.96 -18.46 0.51
C THR A 273 -2.52 -19.83 0.96
N PHE A 274 -1.45 -19.85 1.75
CA PHE A 274 -0.80 -21.08 2.17
C PHE A 274 -0.53 -21.02 3.68
N ARG A 275 -0.45 -22.17 4.33
CA ARG A 275 -0.11 -22.22 5.76
C ARG A 275 1.38 -21.95 5.95
N LEU A 276 1.71 -21.46 7.14
CA LEU A 276 3.09 -21.37 7.63
C LEU A 276 3.27 -22.43 8.72
N THR A 277 3.80 -23.59 8.35
CA THR A 277 3.66 -24.83 9.14
C THR A 277 4.87 -25.15 10.00
N GLU A 278 6.07 -24.95 9.46
CA GLU A 278 7.33 -25.22 10.16
C GLU A 278 8.41 -24.22 9.74
N ALA A 279 9.48 -24.17 10.54
CA ALA A 279 10.65 -23.35 10.30
C ALA A 279 11.91 -24.22 10.22
N PHE A 280 12.93 -23.69 9.56
CA PHE A 280 14.24 -24.31 9.53
C PHE A 280 15.34 -23.25 9.45
N GLY A 281 16.57 -23.64 9.67
CA GLY A 281 17.70 -22.76 9.40
C GLY A 281 19.05 -23.39 9.70
N ARG A 282 20.09 -22.86 9.07
CA ARG A 282 21.50 -23.22 9.35
C ARG A 282 21.93 -22.72 10.73
N ALA A 283 21.35 -21.60 11.17
CA ALA A 283 21.55 -21.06 12.51
C ALA A 283 20.62 -21.74 13.54
N GLY A 284 20.84 -21.46 14.82
CA GLY A 284 19.96 -21.95 15.89
C GLY A 284 18.57 -21.33 15.85
N ASN A 285 17.61 -21.93 16.55
CA ASN A 285 16.23 -21.42 16.63
C ASN A 285 16.22 -19.97 17.18
N PRO A 286 15.63 -18.98 16.48
CA PRO A 286 15.63 -17.57 16.88
C PRO A 286 14.58 -17.23 17.95
N GLY A 287 14.01 -18.24 18.61
CA GLY A 287 12.93 -18.15 19.59
C GLY A 287 11.54 -18.40 19.02
N THR A 288 11.42 -19.05 17.86
CA THR A 288 10.11 -19.45 17.31
C THR A 288 9.55 -20.65 18.07
N VAL A 289 8.22 -20.67 18.18
CA VAL A 289 7.44 -21.81 18.68
C VAL A 289 6.86 -22.67 17.57
N LEU A 290 7.08 -22.31 16.30
CA LEU A 290 6.90 -23.25 15.19
C LEU A 290 7.86 -24.43 15.36
N PRO A 291 7.51 -25.64 14.89
CA PRO A 291 8.49 -26.72 14.75
C PRO A 291 9.72 -26.21 14.00
N TYR A 292 10.91 -26.34 14.58
CA TYR A 292 12.15 -25.80 14.03
C TYR A 292 13.17 -26.91 13.76
N ARG A 293 13.67 -26.98 12.52
CA ARG A 293 14.76 -27.88 12.13
C ARG A 293 16.06 -27.10 11.94
N ARG A 294 17.11 -27.47 12.68
CA ARG A 294 18.45 -27.00 12.36
C ARG A 294 18.99 -27.87 11.22
N VAL A 295 19.30 -27.27 10.08
CA VAL A 295 19.73 -28.00 8.89
C VAL A 295 21.26 -28.10 8.78
N ASP A 296 21.73 -29.18 8.17
CA ASP A 296 23.10 -29.47 7.77
C ASP A 296 23.18 -29.96 6.31
N GLY A 297 24.36 -30.46 5.90
CA GLY A 297 24.63 -30.85 4.52
C GLY A 297 23.74 -31.98 3.98
N ASP A 298 23.04 -32.71 4.85
CA ASP A 298 22.22 -33.86 4.47
C ASP A 298 20.73 -33.48 4.33
N ASP A 299 20.37 -32.22 4.58
CA ASP A 299 18.98 -31.75 4.54
C ASP A 299 18.59 -31.20 3.16
N TRP A 300 17.54 -31.80 2.59
CA TRP A 300 17.05 -31.47 1.25
C TRP A 300 15.55 -31.15 1.25
N TRP A 301 15.17 -30.28 0.32
CA TRP A 301 13.81 -30.20 -0.18
C TRP A 301 13.75 -30.84 -1.57
N VAL A 302 12.89 -31.85 -1.73
CA VAL A 302 12.83 -32.61 -2.99
C VAL A 302 11.99 -31.87 -4.00
N SER A 303 12.60 -31.42 -5.09
CA SER A 303 11.93 -30.75 -6.22
C SER A 303 11.94 -31.60 -7.50
N ASP A 304 12.52 -32.81 -7.43
CA ASP A 304 12.42 -33.83 -8.48
C ASP A 304 10.95 -34.27 -8.65
N VAL A 305 10.35 -33.88 -9.78
CA VAL A 305 8.95 -34.17 -10.12
C VAL A 305 8.65 -35.64 -10.32
N THR A 306 9.66 -36.49 -10.50
CA THR A 306 9.51 -37.95 -10.65
C THR A 306 9.52 -38.66 -9.31
N SER A 307 10.16 -38.07 -8.30
CA SER A 307 10.27 -38.63 -6.95
C SER A 307 8.91 -38.82 -6.27
N PRO A 308 8.70 -39.92 -5.52
CA PRO A 308 7.54 -40.05 -4.65
C PRO A 308 7.54 -39.05 -3.48
N ARG A 309 8.68 -38.40 -3.20
CA ARG A 309 8.82 -37.36 -2.17
C ARG A 309 8.75 -35.95 -2.75
N TYR A 310 8.30 -35.78 -3.98
CA TYR A 310 8.18 -34.46 -4.62
C TYR A 310 7.49 -33.43 -3.71
N ASN A 311 8.13 -32.28 -3.56
CA ASN A 311 7.79 -31.16 -2.70
C ASN A 311 7.71 -31.49 -1.20
N GLN A 312 8.58 -32.38 -0.73
CA GLN A 312 8.72 -32.74 0.69
C GLN A 312 10.17 -32.66 1.14
N TYR A 313 10.35 -32.47 2.45
CA TYR A 313 11.65 -32.60 3.09
C TYR A 313 12.17 -34.04 3.01
N ALA A 314 13.48 -34.19 2.82
CA ALA A 314 14.21 -35.45 2.91
C ALA A 314 15.58 -35.24 3.57
N GLN A 315 16.14 -36.33 4.12
CA GLN A 315 17.49 -36.34 4.68
C GLN A 315 18.28 -37.50 4.07
N CYS A 316 19.43 -37.19 3.48
CA CYS A 316 20.34 -38.14 2.85
C CYS A 316 21.67 -37.44 2.56
N ALA A 317 22.77 -38.19 2.67
CA ALA A 317 24.09 -37.67 2.34
C ALA A 317 24.15 -37.30 0.85
N PRO A 318 24.79 -36.17 0.46
CA PRO A 318 24.97 -35.82 -0.94
C PRO A 318 25.60 -36.95 -1.76
N GLY A 319 25.05 -37.19 -2.96
CA GLY A 319 25.40 -38.30 -3.84
C GLY A 319 24.71 -39.64 -3.51
N THR A 320 23.89 -39.70 -2.47
CA THR A 320 23.20 -40.93 -2.02
C THR A 320 21.68 -40.81 -2.02
N CYS A 321 21.14 -39.64 -2.35
CA CYS A 321 19.71 -39.40 -2.27
C CYS A 321 18.91 -40.21 -3.30
N PRO A 322 17.75 -40.78 -2.94
CA PRO A 322 16.91 -41.56 -3.85
C PRO A 322 16.00 -40.66 -4.73
N PHE A 323 16.55 -39.55 -5.22
CA PHE A 323 15.92 -38.57 -6.12
C PHE A 323 17.00 -37.81 -6.88
N ASP A 324 16.62 -37.10 -7.95
CA ASP A 324 17.58 -36.24 -8.67
C ASP A 324 17.98 -35.02 -7.80
N GLU A 325 19.16 -35.08 -7.21
CA GLU A 325 19.74 -34.00 -6.40
C GLU A 325 19.94 -32.70 -7.18
N ARG A 326 20.02 -32.75 -8.52
CA ARG A 326 20.12 -31.53 -9.36
C ARG A 326 18.80 -30.78 -9.45
N ALA A 327 17.70 -31.50 -9.30
CA ALA A 327 16.37 -30.91 -9.20
C ALA A 327 16.09 -30.47 -7.77
N GLY A 328 16.52 -31.25 -6.76
CA GLY A 328 16.35 -30.94 -5.35
C GLY A 328 17.12 -29.72 -4.84
N GLU A 329 16.64 -29.14 -3.75
CA GLU A 329 17.26 -28.01 -3.09
C GLU A 329 17.95 -28.45 -1.79
N ASN A 330 19.28 -28.45 -1.77
CA ASN A 330 20.04 -28.64 -0.53
C ASN A 330 19.89 -27.40 0.35
N LEU A 331 19.28 -27.55 1.51
CA LEU A 331 18.88 -26.42 2.37
C LEU A 331 20.09 -25.74 3.03
N TYR A 332 21.15 -26.49 3.31
CA TYR A 332 22.36 -25.91 3.92
C TYR A 332 23.25 -25.20 2.88
N ALA A 333 23.30 -25.71 1.65
CA ALA A 333 24.11 -25.16 0.56
C ALA A 333 23.65 -23.76 0.11
N GLN A 334 22.40 -23.35 0.40
CA GLN A 334 21.90 -22.01 0.07
C GLN A 334 22.59 -20.90 0.89
N GLY A 335 23.32 -21.24 1.96
CA GLY A 335 24.10 -20.27 2.70
C GLY A 335 23.23 -19.30 3.52
N ALA A 336 23.67 -18.05 3.63
CA ALA A 336 23.13 -17.09 4.60
C ALA A 336 21.64 -16.76 4.41
N VAL A 337 21.08 -16.96 3.21
CA VAL A 337 19.64 -16.73 2.97
C VAL A 337 18.79 -17.71 3.77
N TYR A 338 19.28 -18.93 4.05
CA TYR A 338 18.63 -19.97 4.83
C TYR A 338 19.25 -20.15 6.23
N ASP A 339 19.91 -19.11 6.76
CA ASP A 339 20.22 -19.11 8.19
C ASP A 339 18.93 -19.14 9.02
N GLN A 340 17.83 -18.60 8.48
CA GLN A 340 16.47 -18.69 9.01
C GLN A 340 15.46 -18.74 7.85
N ALA A 341 14.49 -19.64 7.92
CA ALA A 341 13.42 -19.77 6.94
C ALA A 341 12.14 -20.33 7.58
N VAL A 342 11.01 -20.01 6.97
CA VAL A 342 9.68 -20.57 7.29
C VAL A 342 9.11 -21.21 6.04
N VAL A 343 8.55 -22.41 6.19
CA VAL A 343 7.94 -23.13 5.07
C VAL A 343 6.61 -22.49 4.69
N ILE A 344 6.47 -22.17 3.41
CA ILE A 344 5.19 -21.82 2.79
C ILE A 344 4.62 -23.13 2.26
N ASP A 345 3.53 -23.59 2.88
CA ASP A 345 2.89 -24.90 2.65
C ASP A 345 2.13 -24.96 1.30
N TYR A 346 2.80 -24.56 0.22
CA TYR A 346 2.31 -24.62 -1.15
C TYR A 346 2.55 -26.03 -1.71
N ASN A 347 1.52 -26.63 -2.32
CA ASN A 347 1.60 -27.89 -3.06
C ASN A 347 2.19 -29.07 -2.25
N ARG A 348 1.95 -29.12 -0.93
CA ARG A 348 2.48 -30.16 -0.02
C ARG A 348 2.09 -31.57 -0.44
N GLU A 349 0.91 -31.71 -1.01
CA GLU A 349 0.36 -32.93 -1.57
C GLU A 349 1.16 -33.48 -2.76
N GLY A 350 2.09 -32.70 -3.31
CA GLY A 350 2.99 -33.13 -4.37
C GLY A 350 2.31 -33.25 -5.73
N ARG A 351 1.44 -32.30 -6.10
CA ARG A 351 0.92 -32.22 -7.48
C ARG A 351 2.08 -31.90 -8.42
N ARG A 352 2.54 -32.93 -9.13
CA ARG A 352 3.74 -32.92 -9.98
C ARG A 352 3.76 -31.70 -10.92
N GLY A 353 4.88 -30.98 -10.92
CA GLY A 353 5.12 -29.84 -11.81
C GLY A 353 4.48 -28.52 -11.38
N ALA A 354 3.64 -28.50 -10.34
CA ALA A 354 2.97 -27.26 -9.88
C ALA A 354 3.91 -26.30 -9.13
N GLY A 355 5.18 -26.67 -8.93
CA GLY A 355 6.18 -25.88 -8.20
C GLY A 355 6.40 -26.42 -6.79
N SER A 356 7.57 -26.15 -6.24
CA SER A 356 8.02 -26.69 -4.96
C SER A 356 8.98 -25.72 -4.26
N ALA A 357 9.39 -26.05 -3.03
CA ALA A 357 10.45 -25.35 -2.29
C ALA A 357 10.19 -23.84 -2.09
N PHE A 358 8.94 -23.45 -1.84
CA PHE A 358 8.61 -22.06 -1.52
C PHE A 358 8.80 -21.79 -0.03
N PHE A 359 9.66 -20.83 0.29
CA PHE A 359 9.97 -20.45 1.66
C PHE A 359 9.87 -18.94 1.87
N LEU A 360 9.69 -18.53 3.12
CA LEU A 360 9.91 -17.17 3.60
C LEU A 360 11.27 -17.13 4.31
N HIS A 361 12.26 -16.45 3.72
CA HIS A 361 13.64 -16.52 4.18
C HIS A 361 14.36 -15.16 4.18
N ILE A 362 15.66 -15.15 4.51
CA ILE A 362 16.44 -13.91 4.61
C ILE A 362 16.76 -13.36 3.22
N ALA A 363 16.51 -12.07 3.01
CA ALA A 363 16.84 -11.37 1.79
C ALA A 363 18.35 -11.13 1.64
N ASN A 364 18.84 -11.29 0.41
CA ASN A 364 20.20 -10.90 -0.02
C ASN A 364 20.18 -9.69 -0.98
N GLY A 365 19.04 -9.00 -1.08
CA GLY A 365 18.84 -7.85 -1.95
C GLY A 365 18.44 -8.18 -3.40
N LYS A 366 18.40 -9.44 -3.82
CA LYS A 366 17.98 -9.87 -5.17
C LYS A 366 16.56 -10.43 -5.18
N ALA A 367 15.94 -10.47 -6.37
CA ALA A 367 14.71 -11.22 -6.58
C ALA A 367 14.94 -12.73 -6.35
N THR A 368 13.91 -13.46 -5.95
CA THR A 368 13.99 -14.88 -5.63
C THR A 368 13.65 -15.76 -6.85
N ALA A 369 13.82 -17.07 -6.72
CA ALA A 369 13.28 -18.05 -7.66
C ALA A 369 11.78 -18.35 -7.44
N GLY A 370 11.10 -17.58 -6.57
CA GLY A 370 9.67 -17.75 -6.25
C GLY A 370 9.38 -17.69 -4.74
N CYS A 371 10.39 -17.86 -3.90
CA CYS A 371 10.31 -17.60 -2.46
C CYS A 371 9.93 -16.15 -2.12
N VAL A 372 9.61 -15.90 -0.86
CA VAL A 372 9.52 -14.54 -0.30
C VAL A 372 10.75 -14.31 0.56
N ALA A 373 11.43 -13.17 0.40
CA ALA A 373 12.59 -12.86 1.23
C ALA A 373 12.53 -11.47 1.85
N ILE A 374 12.79 -11.37 3.15
CA ILE A 374 12.78 -10.10 3.92
C ILE A 374 14.06 -9.93 4.73
N GLU A 375 14.29 -8.73 5.26
CA GLU A 375 15.43 -8.45 6.13
C GLU A 375 15.46 -9.38 7.37
N ARG A 376 16.66 -9.80 7.79
CA ARG A 376 16.88 -10.81 8.84
C ARG A 376 16.14 -10.47 10.14
N ARG A 377 16.31 -9.26 10.69
CA ARG A 377 15.67 -8.88 11.96
C ARG A 377 14.16 -8.92 11.85
N ALA A 378 13.60 -8.50 10.71
CA ALA A 378 12.16 -8.60 10.45
C ALA A 378 11.69 -10.07 10.41
N LEU A 379 12.43 -10.96 9.75
CA LEU A 379 12.13 -12.39 9.71
C LEU A 379 12.17 -13.03 11.09
N GLU A 380 13.24 -12.80 11.85
CA GLU A 380 13.36 -13.36 13.20
C GLU A 380 12.25 -12.85 14.14
N LYS A 381 11.85 -11.58 14.01
CA LYS A 381 10.69 -11.02 14.73
C LYS A 381 9.39 -11.72 14.33
N LEU A 382 9.20 -11.96 13.04
CA LEU A 382 8.04 -12.68 12.52
C LEU A 382 8.01 -14.12 13.05
N MET A 383 9.13 -14.83 12.99
CA MET A 383 9.25 -16.21 13.47
C MET A 383 8.93 -16.34 14.96
N ARG A 384 9.38 -15.40 15.80
CA ARG A 384 9.02 -15.36 17.23
C ARG A 384 7.53 -15.08 17.48
N TRP A 385 6.87 -14.39 16.55
CA TRP A 385 5.46 -14.07 16.64
C TRP A 385 4.55 -15.22 16.14
N LEU A 386 4.96 -15.97 15.12
CA LEU A 386 4.18 -17.07 14.54
C LEU A 386 3.92 -18.19 15.58
N LYS A 387 2.65 -18.58 15.72
CA LYS A 387 2.20 -19.61 16.68
C LYS A 387 1.40 -20.70 15.95
N PRO A 388 1.77 -21.99 16.04
CA PRO A 388 0.99 -23.07 15.41
C PRO A 388 -0.51 -23.03 15.76
N GLY A 389 -0.83 -22.82 17.04
CA GLY A 389 -2.21 -22.74 17.53
C GLY A 389 -3.03 -21.57 16.99
N ALA A 390 -2.38 -20.52 16.49
CA ALA A 390 -3.03 -19.39 15.83
C ALA A 390 -3.30 -19.63 14.34
N LYS A 391 -2.95 -20.82 13.83
CA LYS A 391 -3.14 -21.28 12.43
C LYS A 391 -2.67 -20.23 11.41
N PRO A 392 -1.38 -19.84 11.44
CA PRO A 392 -0.87 -18.76 10.61
C PRO A 392 -0.92 -19.14 9.13
N VAL A 393 -1.29 -18.16 8.32
CA VAL A 393 -1.27 -18.26 6.85
C VAL A 393 -0.49 -17.10 6.26
N ILE A 394 0.04 -17.31 5.05
CA ILE A 394 0.60 -16.27 4.20
C ILE A 394 -0.27 -16.13 2.95
N ALA A 395 -0.73 -14.92 2.67
CA ALA A 395 -1.51 -14.55 1.50
C ALA A 395 -0.65 -13.70 0.56
N MET A 396 -0.48 -14.13 -0.68
CA MET A 396 0.45 -13.55 -1.64
C MET A 396 -0.30 -13.22 -2.93
N GLY A 397 -0.12 -12.01 -3.46
CA GLY A 397 -0.83 -11.58 -4.65
C GLY A 397 -0.53 -10.15 -5.07
N VAL A 398 -1.25 -9.68 -6.08
CA VAL A 398 -1.24 -8.27 -6.50
C VAL A 398 -2.20 -7.50 -5.60
N GLY A 399 -1.73 -6.40 -5.00
CA GLY A 399 -2.49 -5.61 -4.03
C GLY A 399 -1.86 -4.25 -3.76
#